data_AF-A0A662G617-F1
#
_entry.id   AF-A0A662G617-F1
#
_cell.length_a   1.000
_cell.length_b   1.000
_cell.length_c   1.000
_cell.angle_alpha   90.00
_cell.angle_beta   90.00
_cell.angle_gamma   90.00
#
_symmetry.space_group_name_H-M   'P 1'
#
loop_
_entity.id
_entity.type
_entity.pdbx_description
1 polymer ?
#
loop_
_entity_poly.entity_id
_entity_poly.type
_entity_poly.pdbx_seq_one_letter_code
_entity_poly.pdbx_strand_id
1 'polypeptide(L)'
;MMSVTDILRLISETRPKPLPHPPKSIDYVDHVVNTALNGYPELAADSLLNPLLVGNIKNVIRGIVRQLNFLFERDFWIKTTMDEEAILKKAYSYSLLLEIAINFYGMEREWVGFTDKEVNDCINIIKNVLNKWEENEQKKYGESRIAKAVVLYKINDMKKVMAGDPQRIGMICWMGENIEKKIDDKCITNSFLDAIEQEIKSNIYYIMSKEGICRFGNDYAIGLRWLRHLGYVQVSTNPQLAAIAYRDDPSLWDKLKQYLRDHPELLENIEEKKDELAMTATMLALWPNMEVFRPVAYLLNFTDGMVSYQLNPNVATSYHGSLEDAIKIYSKTQEYFKKYDEYLLWGWTIDVEKGRPNIVFKVAGNSPAAIDITRKLESLGIGTNNTVTYTVSQEVKLILAKMEGMAEAVRKGILTTKVYETNMGGRLDDHLREIFAAKLVKDALKNVEDKLSIIYEYAKKIGIDIEDKDGTWIAPTGWGWDKVAKTLEEKIELICSRKYLKKLNDKNFAEFLAKYSGRDENEVLKYLDEWEKTIGMAGTLVAQRVWWIFFSRENKGKWLAYLISKYGLSPEQAEGILNNIDVLPASKRKPLDT
;
A
#
# COMPACT_ATOMS: atom_id res chain seq x y z
N MET A 1 6.02 40.04 9.43
CA MET A 1 5.05 39.22 8.66
C MET A 1 5.80 37.97 8.21
N MET A 2 5.25 36.79 8.45
CA MET A 2 5.94 35.50 8.26
C MET A 2 6.43 35.31 6.82
N SER A 3 7.60 34.68 6.65
CA SER A 3 8.11 34.26 5.34
C SER A 3 7.37 33.01 4.84
N VAL A 4 7.54 32.65 3.57
CA VAL A 4 7.01 31.38 3.01
C VAL A 4 7.51 30.19 3.83
N THR A 5 8.79 30.18 4.22
CA THR A 5 9.39 29.12 5.03
C THR A 5 8.77 29.01 6.42
N ASP A 6 8.49 30.15 7.06
CA ASP A 6 7.84 30.16 8.38
C ASP A 6 6.40 29.65 8.30
N ILE A 7 5.66 30.02 7.24
CA ILE A 7 4.29 29.55 7.02
C ILE A 7 4.27 28.05 6.71
N LEU A 8 5.20 27.57 5.88
CA LEU A 8 5.36 26.16 5.57
C LEU A 8 5.63 25.35 6.85
N ARG A 9 6.52 25.86 7.71
CA ARG A 9 6.81 25.25 9.02
C ARG A 9 5.57 25.22 9.91
N LEU A 10 4.85 26.34 10.02
CA LEU A 10 3.61 26.44 10.78
C LEU A 10 2.57 25.42 10.32
N ILE A 11 2.36 25.29 9.01
CA ILE A 11 1.44 24.28 8.43
C ILE A 11 1.88 22.87 8.81
N SER A 12 3.18 22.57 8.74
CA SER A 12 3.71 21.23 8.99
C SER A 12 3.73 20.80 10.46
N GLU A 13 3.88 21.74 11.39
CA GLU A 13 4.03 21.46 12.83
C GLU A 13 2.70 21.57 13.59
N THR A 14 1.71 22.28 13.05
CA THR A 14 0.43 22.50 13.73
C THR A 14 -0.43 21.23 13.71
N ARG A 15 -0.85 20.79 14.89
CA ARG A 15 -1.79 19.66 15.02
C ARG A 15 -3.23 20.11 14.74
N PRO A 16 -4.02 19.30 14.01
CA PRO A 16 -5.45 19.56 13.85
C PRO A 16 -6.18 19.66 15.20
N LYS A 17 -7.24 20.46 15.24
CA LYS A 17 -8.10 20.61 16.42
C LYS A 17 -8.96 19.35 16.59
N PRO A 18 -9.22 18.86 17.81
CA PRO A 18 -10.09 17.70 18.01
C PRO A 18 -11.47 17.88 17.37
N LEU A 19 -11.90 16.88 16.61
CA LEU A 19 -13.22 16.86 15.98
C LEU A 19 -14.29 16.41 17.00
N PRO A 20 -15.42 17.14 17.17
CA PRO A 20 -16.50 16.72 18.07
C PRO A 20 -17.20 15.43 17.59
N HIS A 21 -17.65 14.62 18.53
CA HIS A 21 -18.40 13.40 18.24
C HIS A 21 -19.79 13.49 18.92
N PRO A 22 -20.91 13.52 18.17
CA PRO A 22 -21.02 13.51 16.69
C PRO A 22 -20.73 14.89 16.04
N PRO A 23 -20.56 14.96 14.70
CA PRO A 23 -20.42 16.21 13.96
C PRO A 23 -21.63 17.14 14.18
N LYS A 24 -21.36 18.43 14.37
CA LYS A 24 -22.38 19.47 14.61
C LYS A 24 -22.79 20.25 13.34
N SER A 25 -22.65 19.61 12.18
CA SER A 25 -22.82 20.27 10.89
C SER A 25 -24.28 20.49 10.53
N ILE A 26 -24.61 21.68 10.01
CA ILE A 26 -25.99 22.04 9.63
C ILE A 26 -26.36 21.61 8.20
N ASP A 27 -25.39 21.64 7.29
CA ASP A 27 -25.51 21.23 5.90
C ASP A 27 -24.14 20.74 5.38
N TYR A 28 -24.09 20.27 4.13
CA TYR A 28 -22.87 19.73 3.53
C TYR A 28 -21.76 20.78 3.41
N VAL A 29 -22.13 22.04 3.18
CA VAL A 29 -21.18 23.13 3.02
C VAL A 29 -20.50 23.43 4.35
N ASP A 30 -21.30 23.58 5.40
CA ASP A 30 -20.84 23.78 6.77
C ASP A 30 -20.01 22.58 7.26
N HIS A 31 -20.40 21.36 6.91
CA HIS A 31 -19.62 20.16 7.21
C HIS A 31 -18.20 20.23 6.65
N VAL A 32 -18.07 20.47 5.35
CA VAL A 32 -16.79 20.51 4.65
C VAL A 32 -15.94 21.67 5.16
N VAL A 33 -16.52 22.87 5.26
CA VAL A 33 -15.80 24.07 5.71
C VAL A 33 -15.31 23.91 7.14
N ASN A 34 -16.16 23.51 8.08
CA ASN A 34 -15.75 23.36 9.48
C ASN A 34 -14.71 22.25 9.67
N THR A 35 -14.85 21.13 8.94
CA THR A 35 -13.87 20.03 9.01
C THR A 35 -12.49 20.50 8.52
N ALA A 36 -12.44 21.21 7.38
CA ALA A 36 -11.19 21.76 6.86
C ALA A 36 -10.58 22.82 7.80
N LEU A 37 -11.38 23.76 8.30
CA LEU A 37 -10.89 24.84 9.18
C LEU A 37 -10.44 24.36 10.57
N ASN A 38 -10.80 23.13 10.96
CA ASN A 38 -10.25 22.45 12.13
C ASN A 38 -8.93 21.69 11.83
N GLY A 39 -8.40 21.80 10.62
CA GLY A 39 -7.11 21.22 10.22
C GLY A 39 -7.20 19.88 9.50
N TYR A 40 -8.37 19.53 8.96
CA TYR A 40 -8.56 18.30 8.17
C TYR A 40 -9.04 18.57 6.73
N PRO A 41 -8.27 19.33 5.92
CA PRO A 41 -8.70 19.66 4.56
C PRO A 41 -8.84 18.42 3.66
N GLU A 42 -8.00 17.39 3.85
CA GLU A 42 -8.06 16.13 3.09
C GLU A 42 -9.33 15.32 3.39
N LEU A 43 -9.69 15.17 4.68
CA LEU A 43 -10.93 14.51 5.11
C LEU A 43 -12.16 15.28 4.62
N ALA A 44 -12.12 16.61 4.71
CA ALA A 44 -13.19 17.46 4.22
C ALA A 44 -13.38 17.31 2.70
N ALA A 45 -12.29 17.28 1.92
CA ALA A 45 -12.33 17.05 0.48
C ALA A 45 -12.84 15.64 0.15
N ASP A 46 -12.38 14.61 0.86
CA ASP A 46 -12.81 13.23 0.65
C ASP A 46 -14.28 13.01 1.02
N SER A 47 -14.83 13.77 1.99
CA SER A 47 -16.26 13.70 2.31
C SER A 47 -17.16 14.09 1.13
N LEU A 48 -16.65 14.86 0.14
CA LEU A 48 -17.39 15.19 -1.08
C LEU A 48 -17.43 14.06 -2.09
N LEU A 49 -16.68 12.97 -1.90
CA LEU A 49 -16.75 11.75 -2.70
C LEU A 49 -17.99 10.92 -2.33
N ASN A 50 -19.15 11.58 -2.28
CA ASN A 50 -20.43 10.98 -1.93
C ASN A 50 -21.28 10.83 -3.20
N PRO A 51 -21.70 9.60 -3.57
CA PRO A 51 -22.54 9.36 -4.75
C PRO A 51 -23.85 10.16 -4.76
N LEU A 52 -24.39 10.54 -3.59
CA LEU A 52 -25.61 11.35 -3.50
C LEU A 52 -25.41 12.81 -3.95
N LEU A 53 -24.17 13.26 -4.16
CA LEU A 53 -23.86 14.59 -4.67
C LEU A 53 -23.83 14.66 -6.21
N VAL A 54 -23.92 13.53 -6.91
CA VAL A 54 -24.03 13.51 -8.38
C VAL A 54 -25.28 14.31 -8.81
N GLY A 55 -25.10 15.21 -9.76
CA GLY A 55 -26.10 16.19 -10.20
C GLY A 55 -26.12 17.50 -9.40
N ASN A 56 -25.52 17.55 -8.20
CA ASN A 56 -25.63 18.69 -7.28
C ASN A 56 -24.29 19.21 -6.73
N ILE A 57 -23.18 18.51 -6.99
CA ILE A 57 -21.84 18.84 -6.46
C ILE A 57 -21.45 20.31 -6.72
N LYS A 58 -21.80 20.84 -7.89
CA LYS A 58 -21.56 22.24 -8.27
C LYS A 58 -22.16 23.24 -7.27
N ASN A 59 -23.37 22.98 -6.77
CA ASN A 59 -24.02 23.87 -5.80
C ASN A 59 -23.34 23.80 -4.43
N VAL A 60 -22.87 22.63 -4.02
CA VAL A 60 -22.08 22.46 -2.80
C VAL A 60 -20.75 23.22 -2.92
N ILE A 61 -20.03 23.07 -4.03
CA ILE A 61 -18.78 23.82 -4.28
C ILE A 61 -19.01 25.34 -4.25
N ARG A 62 -20.09 25.84 -4.87
CA ARG A 62 -20.46 27.27 -4.78
C ARG A 62 -20.66 27.73 -3.35
N GLY A 63 -21.34 26.91 -2.54
CA GLY A 63 -21.54 27.18 -1.12
C GLY A 63 -20.23 27.23 -0.33
N ILE A 64 -19.35 26.24 -0.53
CA ILE A 64 -18.03 26.16 0.09
C ILE A 64 -17.20 27.39 -0.26
N VAL A 65 -17.10 27.70 -1.56
CA VAL A 65 -16.38 28.86 -2.06
C VAL A 65 -16.94 30.15 -1.46
N ARG A 66 -18.26 30.33 -1.38
CA ARG A 66 -18.87 31.51 -0.76
C ARG A 66 -18.45 31.67 0.70
N GLN A 67 -18.52 30.60 1.50
CA GLN A 67 -18.17 30.66 2.92
C GLN A 67 -16.68 30.93 3.14
N LEU A 68 -15.80 30.22 2.42
CA LEU A 68 -14.36 30.43 2.53
C LEU A 68 -13.96 31.81 2.03
N ASN A 69 -14.55 32.29 0.93
CA ASN A 69 -14.24 33.61 0.37
C ASN A 69 -14.52 34.73 1.38
N PHE A 70 -15.52 34.57 2.25
CA PHE A 70 -15.77 35.53 3.32
C PHE A 70 -14.59 35.68 4.29
N LEU A 71 -13.80 34.62 4.54
CA LEU A 71 -12.59 34.71 5.36
C LEU A 71 -11.52 35.60 4.72
N PHE A 72 -11.38 35.53 3.39
CA PHE A 72 -10.40 36.32 2.63
C PHE A 72 -10.86 37.76 2.46
N GLU A 73 -12.13 37.98 2.09
CA GLU A 73 -12.70 39.33 1.97
C GLU A 73 -12.71 40.05 3.32
N ARG A 74 -13.07 39.38 4.41
CA ARG A 74 -13.06 39.99 5.75
C ARG A 74 -11.68 40.50 6.13
N ASP A 75 -10.61 39.73 5.87
CA ASP A 75 -9.25 40.17 6.15
C ASP A 75 -8.74 41.28 5.20
N PHE A 76 -9.29 41.36 3.98
CA PHE A 76 -8.96 42.44 3.05
C PHE A 76 -9.61 43.76 3.47
N TRP A 77 -10.90 43.74 3.84
CA TRP A 77 -11.68 44.94 4.16
C TRP A 77 -11.59 45.36 5.63
N ILE A 78 -11.56 44.40 6.56
CA ILE A 78 -11.38 44.64 7.99
C ILE A 78 -9.90 44.44 8.25
N LYS A 79 -9.16 45.51 8.57
CA LYS A 79 -7.72 45.46 8.89
C LYS A 79 -7.47 44.66 10.17
N THR A 80 -7.55 43.34 10.08
CA THR A 80 -7.23 42.41 11.16
C THR A 80 -5.73 42.17 11.19
N THR A 81 -5.16 42.10 12.39
CA THR A 81 -3.81 41.56 12.58
C THR A 81 -3.81 40.10 12.17
N MET A 82 -2.95 39.74 11.21
CA MET A 82 -2.85 38.38 10.72
C MET A 82 -2.01 37.55 11.71
N ASP A 83 -2.70 36.89 12.64
CA ASP A 83 -2.11 35.93 13.57
C ASP A 83 -1.93 34.54 12.93
N GLU A 84 -1.27 33.63 13.66
CA GLU A 84 -1.03 32.26 13.18
C GLU A 84 -2.33 31.52 12.89
N GLU A 85 -3.39 31.73 13.67
CA GLU A 85 -4.69 31.09 13.44
C GLU A 85 -5.34 31.55 12.12
N ALA A 86 -5.27 32.85 11.82
CA ALA A 86 -5.77 33.39 10.56
C ALA A 86 -4.97 32.86 9.35
N ILE A 87 -3.65 32.73 9.48
CA ILE A 87 -2.78 32.14 8.45
C ILE A 87 -3.16 30.68 8.21
N LEU A 88 -3.30 29.89 9.29
CA LEU A 88 -3.68 28.48 9.20
C LEU A 88 -5.05 28.29 8.55
N LYS A 89 -6.06 29.08 8.94
CA LYS A 89 -7.40 29.00 8.32
C LYS A 89 -7.36 29.27 6.81
N LYS A 90 -6.56 30.24 6.36
CA LYS A 90 -6.36 30.49 4.93
C LYS A 90 -5.60 29.35 4.26
N ALA A 91 -4.55 28.83 4.89
CA ALA A 91 -3.80 27.68 4.38
C ALA A 91 -4.68 26.44 4.22
N TYR A 92 -5.53 26.13 5.21
CA TYR A 92 -6.52 25.05 5.12
C TYR A 92 -7.55 25.29 4.03
N SER A 93 -7.97 26.55 3.80
CA SER A 93 -8.88 26.90 2.71
C SER A 93 -8.26 26.65 1.33
N TYR A 94 -6.99 27.04 1.13
CA TYR A 94 -6.24 26.69 -0.07
C TYR A 94 -6.09 25.18 -0.22
N SER A 95 -5.66 24.48 0.84
CA SER A 95 -5.45 23.03 0.80
C SER A 95 -6.75 22.30 0.44
N LEU A 96 -7.89 22.68 1.05
CA LEU A 96 -9.20 22.10 0.75
C LEU A 96 -9.57 22.24 -0.73
N LEU A 97 -9.48 23.44 -1.30
CA LEU A 97 -9.87 23.64 -2.70
C LEU A 97 -8.92 22.92 -3.68
N LEU A 98 -7.62 22.85 -3.36
CA LEU A 98 -6.65 22.07 -4.11
C LEU A 98 -6.97 20.57 -4.04
N GLU A 99 -7.22 20.02 -2.86
CA GLU A 99 -7.57 18.60 -2.68
C GLU A 99 -8.87 18.22 -3.41
N ILE A 100 -9.88 19.09 -3.38
CA ILE A 100 -11.13 18.88 -4.13
C ILE A 100 -10.83 18.77 -5.64
N ALA A 101 -10.02 19.69 -6.18
CA ALA A 101 -9.65 19.65 -7.59
C ALA A 101 -8.83 18.40 -7.94
N ILE A 102 -7.91 17.97 -7.08
CA ILE A 102 -7.10 16.77 -7.29
C ILE A 102 -7.98 15.50 -7.27
N ASN A 103 -8.92 15.39 -6.33
CA ASN A 103 -9.92 14.32 -6.31
C ASN A 103 -10.76 14.28 -7.61
N PHE A 104 -11.03 15.44 -8.22
CA PHE A 104 -11.69 15.52 -9.53
C PHE A 104 -10.78 15.20 -10.73
N TYR A 105 -9.46 15.23 -10.56
CA TYR A 105 -8.52 14.79 -11.59
C TYR A 105 -8.26 13.29 -11.55
N GLY A 106 -8.29 12.71 -10.34
CA GLY A 106 -8.02 11.30 -10.09
C GLY A 106 -9.18 10.35 -10.39
N MET A 107 -8.92 9.05 -10.17
CA MET A 107 -9.88 7.96 -10.36
C MET A 107 -11.09 8.05 -9.43
N GLU A 108 -11.00 8.80 -8.33
CA GLU A 108 -12.09 8.95 -7.36
C GLU A 108 -13.35 9.51 -7.99
N ARG A 109 -13.24 10.45 -8.93
CA ARG A 109 -14.41 10.99 -9.64
C ARG A 109 -15.17 9.90 -10.41
N GLU A 110 -14.44 8.94 -10.99
CA GLU A 110 -14.99 7.85 -11.80
C GLU A 110 -15.72 6.85 -10.90
N TRP A 111 -15.14 6.54 -9.74
CA TRP A 111 -15.77 5.67 -8.73
C TRP A 111 -17.04 6.29 -8.12
N VAL A 112 -17.07 7.62 -7.94
CA VAL A 112 -18.28 8.32 -7.48
C VAL A 112 -19.34 8.41 -8.60
N GLY A 113 -18.91 8.54 -9.85
CA GLY A 113 -19.79 8.72 -11.01
C GLY A 113 -20.08 10.19 -11.36
N PHE A 114 -19.17 11.12 -11.02
CA PHE A 114 -19.30 12.51 -11.44
C PHE A 114 -19.09 12.66 -12.96
N THR A 115 -19.91 13.48 -13.61
CA THR A 115 -19.77 13.72 -15.05
C THR A 115 -18.64 14.71 -15.36
N ASP A 116 -18.06 14.62 -16.57
CA ASP A 116 -17.05 15.58 -17.05
C ASP A 116 -17.53 17.02 -16.96
N LYS A 117 -18.81 17.27 -17.28
CA LYS A 117 -19.40 18.61 -17.24
C LYS A 117 -19.42 19.17 -15.82
N GLU A 118 -19.86 18.38 -14.85
CA GLU A 118 -19.90 18.80 -13.45
C GLU A 118 -18.51 19.07 -12.90
N VAL A 119 -17.58 18.15 -13.18
CA VAL A 119 -16.19 18.26 -12.76
C VAL A 119 -15.55 19.53 -13.33
N ASN A 120 -15.69 19.77 -14.64
CA ASN A 120 -15.12 20.96 -15.29
C ASN A 120 -15.74 22.26 -14.75
N ASP A 121 -17.05 22.29 -14.52
CA ASP A 121 -17.73 23.43 -13.91
C ASP A 121 -17.19 23.73 -12.50
N CYS A 122 -16.98 22.70 -11.68
CA CYS A 122 -16.42 22.82 -10.34
C CYS A 122 -14.96 23.29 -10.36
N ILE A 123 -14.12 22.70 -11.21
CA ILE A 123 -12.71 23.09 -11.36
C ILE A 123 -12.61 24.56 -11.79
N ASN A 124 -13.45 25.02 -12.72
CA ASN A 124 -13.46 26.42 -13.15
C ASN A 124 -13.81 27.36 -11.99
N ILE A 125 -14.79 27.00 -11.15
CA ILE A 125 -15.14 27.79 -9.95
C ILE A 125 -13.94 27.84 -9.00
N ILE A 126 -13.28 26.71 -8.77
CA ILE A 126 -12.11 26.59 -7.89
C ILE A 126 -10.94 27.43 -8.40
N LYS A 127 -10.54 27.28 -9.67
CA LYS A 127 -9.44 28.04 -10.28
C LYS A 127 -9.67 29.55 -10.22
N ASN A 128 -10.92 30.00 -10.44
CA ASN A 128 -11.27 31.42 -10.40
C ASN A 128 -11.13 32.00 -8.98
N VAL A 129 -11.61 31.29 -7.95
CA VAL A 129 -11.50 31.79 -6.57
C VAL A 129 -10.06 31.73 -6.06
N LEU A 130 -9.31 30.67 -6.38
CA LEU A 130 -7.92 30.52 -5.98
C LEU A 130 -7.06 31.66 -6.55
N ASN A 131 -7.22 31.95 -7.85
CA ASN A 131 -6.55 33.08 -8.49
C ASN A 131 -6.89 34.41 -7.79
N LYS A 132 -8.17 34.61 -7.40
CA LYS A 132 -8.60 35.81 -6.70
C LYS A 132 -7.95 35.95 -5.32
N TRP A 133 -7.82 34.85 -4.57
CA TRP A 133 -7.16 34.85 -3.27
C TRP A 133 -5.67 35.16 -3.39
N GLU A 134 -5.00 34.59 -4.39
CA GLU A 134 -3.61 34.92 -4.70
C GLU A 134 -3.41 36.39 -5.05
N GLU A 135 -4.23 36.94 -5.95
CA GLU A 135 -4.19 38.37 -6.29
C GLU A 135 -4.36 39.27 -5.05
N ASN A 136 -5.24 38.88 -4.13
CA ASN A 136 -5.46 39.62 -2.89
C ASN A 136 -4.22 39.56 -1.97
N GLU A 137 -3.54 38.40 -1.88
CA GLU A 137 -2.27 38.28 -1.16
C GLU A 137 -1.16 39.11 -1.83
N GLN A 138 -1.01 39.05 -3.15
CA GLN A 138 -0.01 39.83 -3.88
C GLN A 138 -0.22 41.34 -3.68
N LYS A 139 -1.46 41.82 -3.76
CA LYS A 139 -1.79 43.23 -3.51
C LYS A 139 -1.49 43.68 -2.08
N LYS A 140 -1.70 42.80 -1.10
CA LYS A 140 -1.53 43.12 0.32
C LYS A 140 -0.09 42.94 0.81
N TYR A 141 0.63 41.95 0.29
CA TYR A 141 1.91 41.46 0.81
C TYR A 141 3.07 41.47 -0.20
N GLY A 142 2.80 41.80 -1.47
CA GLY A 142 3.77 41.79 -2.57
C GLY A 142 4.00 40.42 -3.20
N GLU A 143 3.54 39.33 -2.57
CA GLU A 143 3.67 37.95 -3.04
C GLU A 143 2.59 37.04 -2.41
N SER A 144 2.24 35.93 -3.07
CA SER A 144 1.25 34.94 -2.59
C SER A 144 1.86 33.97 -1.57
N ARG A 145 2.25 34.44 -0.39
CA ARG A 145 3.04 33.64 0.57
C ARG A 145 2.33 32.37 1.05
N ILE A 146 1.04 32.47 1.38
CA ILE A 146 0.28 31.35 1.94
C ILE A 146 0.02 30.32 0.84
N ALA A 147 -0.42 30.76 -0.34
CA ALA A 147 -0.58 29.90 -1.52
C ALA A 147 0.72 29.14 -1.86
N LYS A 148 1.86 29.85 -1.89
CA LYS A 148 3.18 29.24 -2.16
C LYS A 148 3.55 28.20 -1.11
N ALA A 149 3.36 28.51 0.18
CA ALA A 149 3.65 27.56 1.25
C ALA A 149 2.78 26.29 1.17
N VAL A 150 1.49 26.41 0.84
CA VAL A 150 0.58 25.26 0.69
C VAL A 150 0.97 24.39 -0.51
N VAL A 151 1.28 24.99 -1.66
CA VAL A 151 1.74 24.23 -2.84
C VAL A 151 3.07 23.53 -2.57
N LEU A 152 4.03 24.22 -1.95
CA LEU A 152 5.30 23.62 -1.54
C LEU A 152 5.11 22.48 -0.53
N TYR A 153 4.16 22.60 0.40
CA TYR A 153 3.83 21.53 1.34
C TYR A 153 3.42 20.24 0.62
N LYS A 154 2.54 20.34 -0.40
CA LYS A 154 2.09 19.21 -1.21
C LYS A 154 3.20 18.61 -2.08
N ILE A 155 4.00 19.45 -2.74
CA ILE A 155 5.15 19.00 -3.55
C ILE A 155 6.19 18.30 -2.66
N ASN A 156 6.48 18.86 -1.48
CA ASN A 156 7.41 18.25 -0.53
C ASN A 156 6.88 16.91 -0.02
N ASP A 157 5.56 16.75 0.16
CA ASP A 157 4.97 15.46 0.48
C ASP A 157 5.25 14.41 -0.61
N MET A 158 5.07 14.77 -1.88
CA MET A 158 5.39 13.88 -3.01
C MET A 158 6.88 13.49 -3.04
N LYS A 159 7.77 14.46 -2.83
CA LYS A 159 9.24 14.28 -2.91
C LYS A 159 9.83 13.48 -1.75
N LYS A 160 9.11 13.29 -0.64
CA LYS A 160 9.54 12.44 0.48
C LYS A 160 9.53 10.95 0.13
N VAL A 161 8.70 10.53 -0.84
CA VAL A 161 8.54 9.12 -1.20
C VAL A 161 9.88 8.54 -1.69
N MET A 162 10.43 7.60 -0.93
CA MET A 162 11.76 6.98 -1.16
C MET A 162 12.97 7.93 -1.08
N ALA A 163 12.85 9.11 -0.48
CA ALA A 163 13.94 10.09 -0.39
C ALA A 163 15.20 9.58 0.35
N GLY A 164 15.06 8.52 1.18
CA GLY A 164 16.17 7.89 1.88
C GLY A 164 17.04 6.93 1.05
N ASP A 165 16.66 6.62 -0.20
CA ASP A 165 17.45 5.75 -1.10
C ASP A 165 18.08 6.58 -2.23
N PRO A 166 19.37 6.96 -2.14
CA PRO A 166 20.01 7.82 -3.14
C PRO A 166 20.20 7.13 -4.50
N GLN A 167 19.94 5.82 -4.63
CA GLN A 167 20.12 5.09 -5.88
C GLN A 167 18.83 4.98 -6.71
N ARG A 168 17.68 5.42 -6.19
CA ARG A 168 16.37 5.24 -6.84
C ARG A 168 15.46 6.44 -6.61
N ILE A 169 14.88 6.96 -7.69
CA ILE A 169 13.82 7.98 -7.62
C ILE A 169 12.48 7.28 -7.79
N GLY A 170 11.60 7.38 -6.78
CA GLY A 170 10.24 6.85 -6.85
C GLY A 170 9.37 7.64 -7.83
N MET A 171 8.37 7.00 -8.44
CA MET A 171 7.46 7.64 -9.40
C MET A 171 6.80 8.91 -8.85
N ILE A 172 6.31 8.87 -7.61
CA ILE A 172 5.65 10.03 -6.98
C ILE A 172 6.64 11.18 -6.76
N CYS A 173 7.88 10.88 -6.37
CA CYS A 173 8.93 11.89 -6.24
C CYS A 173 9.23 12.54 -7.61
N TRP A 174 9.35 11.73 -8.66
CA TRP A 174 9.53 12.20 -10.03
C TRP A 174 8.38 13.10 -10.51
N MET A 175 7.13 12.73 -10.23
CA MET A 175 5.96 13.58 -10.50
C MET A 175 6.06 14.91 -9.75
N GLY A 176 6.44 14.89 -8.46
CA GLY A 176 6.64 16.09 -7.65
C GLY A 176 7.71 17.03 -8.22
N GLU A 177 8.85 16.50 -8.67
CA GLU A 177 9.90 17.29 -9.33
C GLU A 177 9.45 17.89 -10.67
N ASN A 178 8.62 17.18 -11.43
CA ASN A 178 8.07 17.70 -12.69
C ASN A 178 7.04 18.81 -12.45
N ILE A 179 6.19 18.67 -11.44
CA ILE A 179 5.22 19.69 -11.04
C ILE A 179 5.95 20.95 -10.58
N GLU A 180 6.97 20.80 -9.72
CA GLU A 180 7.77 21.91 -9.21
C GLU A 180 8.39 22.76 -10.33
N LYS A 181 8.88 22.13 -11.41
CA LYS A 181 9.44 22.83 -12.58
C LYS A 181 8.42 23.62 -13.40
N LYS A 182 7.12 23.32 -13.25
CA LYS A 182 6.02 23.93 -14.02
C LYS A 182 5.28 25.02 -13.23
N ILE A 183 5.65 25.28 -11.98
CA ILE A 183 5.02 26.32 -11.16
C ILE A 183 5.37 27.71 -11.69
N ASP A 184 4.35 28.54 -11.89
CA ASP A 184 4.50 29.96 -12.19
C ASP A 184 4.24 30.79 -10.92
N ASP A 185 5.24 31.55 -10.48
CA ASP A 185 5.16 32.42 -9.30
C ASP A 185 4.06 33.50 -9.39
N LYS A 186 3.53 33.78 -10.59
CA LYS A 186 2.43 34.74 -10.79
C LYS A 186 1.04 34.11 -10.58
N CYS A 187 0.91 32.79 -10.74
CA CYS A 187 -0.35 32.05 -10.64
C CYS A 187 -0.10 30.64 -10.07
N ILE A 188 0.33 30.59 -8.81
CA ILE A 188 0.94 29.42 -8.19
C ILE A 188 -0.04 28.25 -8.09
N THR A 189 -1.27 28.50 -7.64
CA THR A 189 -2.25 27.42 -7.45
C THR A 189 -2.80 26.91 -8.78
N ASN A 190 -3.05 27.79 -9.75
CA ASN A 190 -3.56 27.37 -11.06
C ASN A 190 -2.49 26.61 -11.86
N SER A 191 -1.25 27.11 -11.89
CA SER A 191 -0.14 26.39 -12.54
C SER A 191 0.14 25.04 -11.86
N PHE A 192 0.02 24.95 -10.53
CA PHE A 192 0.07 23.68 -9.80
C PHE A 192 -1.07 22.73 -10.22
N LEU A 193 -2.31 23.20 -10.29
CA LEU A 193 -3.46 22.39 -10.70
C LEU A 193 -3.34 21.90 -12.16
N ASP A 194 -2.86 22.75 -13.07
CA ASP A 194 -2.60 22.35 -14.46
C ASP A 194 -1.50 21.30 -14.55
N ALA A 195 -0.40 21.49 -13.81
CA ALA A 195 0.71 20.56 -13.78
C ALA A 195 0.31 19.19 -13.20
N ILE A 196 -0.44 19.17 -12.10
CA ILE A 196 -0.85 17.90 -11.46
C ILE A 196 -1.91 17.17 -12.27
N GLU A 197 -2.85 17.88 -12.91
CA GLU A 197 -3.80 17.27 -13.83
C GLU A 197 -3.08 16.53 -14.95
N GLN A 198 -2.04 17.16 -15.52
CA GLN A 198 -1.22 16.55 -16.55
C GLN A 198 -0.48 15.30 -16.03
N GLU A 199 0.21 15.39 -14.88
CA GLU A 199 0.94 14.24 -14.32
C GLU A 199 0.02 13.07 -13.97
N ILE A 200 -1.20 13.32 -13.49
CA ILE A 200 -2.17 12.26 -13.18
C ILE A 200 -2.69 11.63 -14.48
N LYS A 201 -3.25 12.44 -15.38
CA LYS A 201 -4.00 11.92 -16.55
C LYS A 201 -3.09 11.33 -17.63
N SER A 202 -1.83 11.73 -17.69
CA SER A 202 -0.84 11.14 -18.61
C SER A 202 -0.14 9.91 -18.03
N ASN A 203 -0.34 9.60 -16.75
CA ASN A 203 0.29 8.46 -16.11
C ASN A 203 -0.31 7.14 -16.63
N ILE A 204 0.55 6.19 -16.98
CA ILE A 204 0.12 4.89 -17.48
C ILE A 204 -0.73 4.11 -16.47
N TYR A 205 -0.48 4.24 -15.16
CA TYR A 205 -1.28 3.56 -14.13
C TYR A 205 -2.70 4.12 -14.04
N TYR A 206 -2.87 5.44 -14.21
CA TYR A 206 -4.18 6.06 -14.30
C TYR A 206 -4.94 5.55 -15.53
N ILE A 207 -4.29 5.55 -16.70
CA ILE A 207 -4.88 5.06 -17.95
C ILE A 207 -5.29 3.58 -17.80
N MET A 208 -4.40 2.72 -17.31
CA MET A 208 -4.70 1.29 -17.13
C MET A 208 -5.83 1.04 -16.13
N SER A 209 -5.87 1.80 -15.04
CA SER A 209 -6.96 1.70 -14.05
C SER A 209 -8.29 2.15 -14.64
N LYS A 210 -8.29 3.26 -15.38
CA LYS A 210 -9.48 3.81 -16.04
C LYS A 210 -10.05 2.87 -17.11
N GLU A 211 -9.19 2.22 -17.87
CA GLU A 211 -9.57 1.24 -18.90
C GLU A 211 -9.89 -0.14 -18.32
N GLY A 212 -9.80 -0.33 -17.00
CA GLY A 212 -10.08 -1.61 -16.33
C GLY A 212 -9.11 -2.73 -16.72
N ILE A 213 -7.89 -2.39 -17.13
CA ILE A 213 -6.88 -3.36 -17.60
C ILE A 213 -6.34 -4.20 -16.44
N CYS A 214 -6.03 -3.55 -15.32
CA CYS A 214 -5.44 -4.18 -14.14
C CYS A 214 -5.76 -3.37 -12.88
N ARG A 215 -5.63 -4.00 -11.70
CA ARG A 215 -5.66 -3.33 -10.40
C ARG A 215 -4.25 -3.21 -9.86
N PHE A 216 -3.95 -2.09 -9.20
CA PHE A 216 -2.63 -1.83 -8.64
C PHE A 216 -2.64 -1.79 -7.12
N GLY A 217 -1.64 -2.46 -6.55
CA GLY A 217 -1.30 -2.44 -5.14
C GLY A 217 0.06 -1.81 -4.91
N ASN A 218 0.28 -1.21 -3.73
CA ASN A 218 1.58 -0.67 -3.33
C ASN A 218 2.16 -1.43 -2.13
N ASP A 219 3.49 -1.53 -2.09
CA ASP A 219 4.21 -2.20 -1.00
C ASP A 219 4.93 -1.23 -0.05
N TYR A 220 4.64 0.07 -0.17
CA TYR A 220 5.23 1.14 0.62
C TYR A 220 4.14 2.00 1.27
N ALA A 221 4.37 2.44 2.50
CA ALA A 221 3.34 3.12 3.30
C ALA A 221 3.17 4.62 2.98
N ILE A 222 4.12 5.22 2.26
CA ILE A 222 4.17 6.68 2.04
C ILE A 222 3.77 7.02 0.60
N GLY A 223 3.10 8.17 0.44
CA GLY A 223 2.64 8.66 -0.86
C GLY A 223 1.36 7.99 -1.37
N LEU A 224 0.66 7.25 -0.51
CA LEU A 224 -0.53 6.49 -0.90
C LEU A 224 -1.68 7.36 -1.43
N ARG A 225 -1.83 8.59 -0.92
CA ARG A 225 -2.85 9.52 -1.44
C ARG A 225 -2.61 9.85 -2.91
N TRP A 226 -1.36 10.10 -3.29
CA TRP A 226 -0.98 10.33 -4.69
C TRP A 226 -1.23 9.10 -5.57
N LEU A 227 -0.95 7.90 -5.06
CA LEU A 227 -1.21 6.65 -5.77
C LEU A 227 -2.71 6.35 -5.90
N ARG A 228 -3.52 6.71 -4.90
CA ARG A 228 -4.99 6.59 -4.94
C ARG A 228 -5.58 7.35 -6.12
N HIS A 229 -5.10 8.58 -6.37
CA HIS A 229 -5.53 9.37 -7.52
C HIS A 229 -5.24 8.68 -8.87
N LEU A 230 -4.18 7.88 -8.94
CA LEU A 230 -3.83 7.09 -10.13
C LEU A 230 -4.63 5.78 -10.27
N GLY A 231 -5.50 5.44 -9.30
CA GLY A 231 -6.28 4.20 -9.32
C GLY A 231 -5.68 3.03 -8.57
N TYR A 232 -4.67 3.25 -7.72
CA TYR A 232 -4.26 2.21 -6.78
C TYR A 232 -5.40 1.93 -5.79
N VAL A 233 -5.62 0.66 -5.48
CA VAL A 233 -6.76 0.20 -4.65
C VAL A 233 -6.33 -0.71 -3.50
N GLN A 234 -5.03 -0.97 -3.36
CA GLN A 234 -4.51 -1.85 -2.33
C GLN A 234 -3.15 -1.37 -1.81
N VAL A 235 -2.88 -1.60 -0.54
CA VAL A 235 -1.53 -1.47 0.03
C VAL A 235 -1.20 -2.66 0.92
N SER A 236 0.01 -3.16 0.76
CA SER A 236 0.56 -4.30 1.46
C SER A 236 1.61 -3.85 2.46
N THR A 237 1.40 -4.09 3.75
CA THR A 237 2.42 -3.80 4.78
C THR A 237 2.91 -5.06 5.49
N ASN A 238 3.97 -4.94 6.27
CA ASN A 238 4.46 -5.93 7.23
C ASN A 238 5.14 -5.20 8.39
N PRO A 239 5.50 -5.87 9.49
CA PRO A 239 6.10 -5.21 10.65
C PRO A 239 7.38 -4.43 10.31
N GLN A 240 8.17 -4.90 9.34
CA GLN A 240 9.38 -4.19 8.90
C GLN A 240 9.04 -2.87 8.19
N LEU A 241 8.02 -2.87 7.34
CA LEU A 241 7.53 -1.66 6.67
C LEU A 241 6.86 -0.69 7.65
N ALA A 242 6.14 -1.20 8.65
CA ALA A 242 5.62 -0.37 9.74
C ALA A 242 6.76 0.30 10.53
N ALA A 243 7.84 -0.44 10.83
CA ALA A 243 9.01 0.13 11.49
C ALA A 243 9.72 1.20 10.63
N ILE A 244 9.77 1.01 9.31
CA ILE A 244 10.29 2.02 8.37
C ILE A 244 9.41 3.28 8.39
N ALA A 245 8.08 3.14 8.47
CA ALA A 245 7.18 4.29 8.55
C ALA A 245 7.50 5.21 9.75
N TYR A 246 7.84 4.66 10.92
CA TYR A 246 8.27 5.44 12.09
C TYR A 246 9.62 6.15 11.90
N ARG A 247 10.46 5.67 10.99
CA ARG A 247 11.72 6.35 10.64
C ARG A 247 11.49 7.48 9.66
N ASP A 248 10.62 7.26 8.69
CA ASP A 248 10.36 8.19 7.60
C ASP A 248 9.37 9.31 8.00
N ASP A 249 8.43 9.02 8.92
CA ASP A 249 7.50 9.98 9.53
C ASP A 249 7.65 10.03 11.07
N PRO A 250 8.48 10.96 11.60
CA PRO A 250 8.67 11.11 13.03
C PRO A 250 7.39 11.46 13.82
N SER A 251 6.34 11.98 13.17
CA SER A 251 5.08 12.34 13.84
C SER A 251 4.33 11.12 14.40
N LEU A 252 4.58 9.93 13.84
CA LEU A 252 4.03 8.67 14.35
C LEU A 252 4.49 8.37 15.77
N TRP A 253 5.71 8.78 16.17
CA TRP A 253 6.18 8.64 17.55
C TRP A 253 5.36 9.46 18.53
N ASP A 254 4.95 10.65 18.13
CA ASP A 254 4.11 11.50 18.96
C ASP A 254 2.70 10.92 19.12
N LYS A 255 2.14 10.36 18.04
CA LYS A 255 0.85 9.64 18.09
C LYS A 255 0.94 8.42 19.02
N LEU A 256 2.01 7.64 18.92
CA LEU A 256 2.24 6.49 19.80
C LEU A 256 2.39 6.90 21.27
N LYS A 257 3.19 7.94 21.57
CA LYS A 257 3.32 8.46 22.93
C LYS A 257 1.99 8.92 23.49
N GLN A 258 1.18 9.61 22.68
CA GLN A 258 -0.14 10.05 23.11
C GLN A 258 -1.06 8.87 23.39
N TYR A 259 -1.13 7.90 22.47
CA TYR A 259 -1.91 6.68 22.65
C TYR A 259 -1.51 5.94 23.94
N LEU A 260 -0.21 5.78 24.21
CA LEU A 260 0.26 5.12 25.43
C LEU A 260 -0.03 5.90 26.72
N ARG A 261 -0.16 7.23 26.66
CA ARG A 261 -0.63 8.04 27.81
C ARG A 261 -2.11 7.81 28.09
N ASP A 262 -2.90 7.66 27.03
CA ASP A 262 -4.33 7.40 27.12
C ASP A 262 -4.63 5.93 27.50
N HIS A 263 -3.63 5.05 27.36
CA HIS A 263 -3.69 3.61 27.63
C HIS A 263 -2.52 3.14 28.53
N PRO A 264 -2.43 3.62 29.80
CA PRO A 264 -1.33 3.30 30.69
C PRO A 264 -1.23 1.81 31.02
N GLU A 265 -2.31 1.05 30.90
CA GLU A 265 -2.33 -0.39 31.08
C GLU A 265 -1.33 -1.10 30.14
N LEU A 266 -1.07 -0.56 28.94
CA LEU A 266 -0.11 -1.13 27.99
C LEU A 266 1.35 -1.00 28.45
N LEU A 267 1.62 -0.11 29.40
CA LEU A 267 2.95 0.14 29.96
C LEU A 267 3.23 -0.71 31.20
N GLU A 268 2.23 -1.43 31.72
CA GLU A 268 2.41 -2.40 32.81
C GLU A 268 3.01 -3.70 32.26
N ASN A 269 4.06 -4.22 32.91
CA ASN A 269 4.74 -5.48 32.54
C ASN A 269 5.14 -5.53 31.04
N ILE A 270 5.88 -4.51 30.58
CA ILE A 270 6.28 -4.33 29.17
C ILE A 270 6.84 -5.60 28.51
N GLU A 271 7.66 -6.37 29.24
CA GLU A 271 8.26 -7.61 28.71
C GLU A 271 7.21 -8.66 28.34
N GLU A 272 6.12 -8.75 29.10
CA GLU A 272 5.00 -9.65 28.82
C GLU A 272 4.08 -9.10 27.71
N LYS A 273 4.00 -7.76 27.58
CA LYS A 273 3.13 -7.06 26.61
C LYS A 273 3.83 -6.65 25.32
N LYS A 274 5.05 -7.12 25.06
CA LYS A 274 5.84 -6.73 23.87
C LYS A 274 5.09 -6.93 22.55
N ASP A 275 4.34 -8.03 22.41
CA ASP A 275 3.58 -8.33 21.19
C ASP A 275 2.37 -7.39 21.06
N GLU A 276 1.71 -7.05 22.17
CA GLU A 276 0.58 -6.10 22.20
C GLU A 276 1.03 -4.66 21.91
N LEU A 277 2.20 -4.26 22.42
CA LEU A 277 2.84 -2.98 22.12
C LEU A 277 3.24 -2.88 20.65
N ALA A 278 3.85 -3.94 20.10
CA ALA A 278 4.20 -4.02 18.68
C ALA A 278 2.95 -3.97 17.79
N MET A 279 1.88 -4.67 18.16
CA MET A 279 0.59 -4.61 17.48
C MET A 279 0.00 -3.20 17.49
N THR A 280 0.01 -2.53 18.65
CA THR A 280 -0.50 -1.16 18.81
C THR A 280 0.28 -0.17 17.94
N ALA A 281 1.61 -0.23 17.97
CA ALA A 281 2.45 0.61 17.11
C ALA A 281 2.19 0.33 15.62
N THR A 282 2.02 -0.94 15.25
CA THR A 282 1.71 -1.32 13.86
C THR A 282 0.36 -0.76 13.42
N MET A 283 -0.68 -0.83 14.25
CA MET A 283 -1.99 -0.26 13.94
C MET A 283 -1.92 1.26 13.74
N LEU A 284 -1.25 1.99 14.63
CA LEU A 284 -1.10 3.44 14.54
C LEU A 284 -0.35 3.89 13.28
N ALA A 285 0.62 3.09 12.83
CA ALA A 285 1.31 3.33 11.56
C ALA A 285 0.43 3.06 10.33
N LEU A 286 -0.63 2.25 10.45
CA LEU A 286 -1.45 1.82 9.32
C LEU A 286 -2.81 2.50 9.21
N TRP A 287 -3.34 3.05 10.30
CA TRP A 287 -4.58 3.84 10.22
C TRP A 287 -4.51 4.97 9.19
N PRO A 288 -3.41 5.75 9.06
CA PRO A 288 -3.28 6.73 7.98
C PRO A 288 -3.44 6.12 6.58
N ASN A 289 -2.91 4.91 6.36
CA ASN A 289 -3.05 4.21 5.08
C ASN A 289 -4.51 3.77 4.84
N MET A 290 -5.17 3.31 5.90
CA MET A 290 -6.57 2.91 5.85
C MET A 290 -7.48 4.11 5.61
N GLU A 291 -7.21 5.28 6.20
CA GLU A 291 -7.89 6.55 5.94
C GLU A 291 -7.79 6.94 4.46
N VAL A 292 -6.59 6.86 3.88
CA VAL A 292 -6.38 7.19 2.45
C VAL A 292 -7.26 6.34 1.54
N PHE A 293 -7.29 5.02 1.74
CA PHE A 293 -8.10 4.12 0.90
C PHE A 293 -9.56 3.99 1.34
N ARG A 294 -9.95 4.67 2.42
CA ARG A 294 -11.30 4.56 2.97
C ARG A 294 -12.41 5.00 2.01
N PRO A 295 -12.26 6.13 1.28
CA PRO A 295 -13.25 6.50 0.26
C PRO A 295 -13.40 5.41 -0.80
N VAL A 296 -12.29 4.82 -1.26
CA VAL A 296 -12.28 3.74 -2.25
C VAL A 296 -13.03 2.51 -1.73
N ALA A 297 -12.79 2.13 -0.48
CA ALA A 297 -13.47 0.99 0.14
C ALA A 297 -14.98 1.19 0.18
N TYR A 298 -15.48 2.37 0.52
CA TYR A 298 -16.93 2.61 0.53
C TYR A 298 -17.52 2.72 -0.88
N LEU A 299 -16.87 3.45 -1.79
CA LEU A 299 -17.35 3.61 -3.17
C LEU A 299 -17.40 2.29 -3.94
N LEU A 300 -16.46 1.39 -3.66
CA LEU A 300 -16.36 0.07 -4.28
C LEU A 300 -16.89 -1.04 -3.37
N ASN A 301 -17.67 -0.70 -2.33
CA ASN A 301 -18.35 -1.65 -1.46
C ASN A 301 -17.45 -2.78 -0.91
N PHE A 302 -16.27 -2.40 -0.41
CA PHE A 302 -15.22 -3.26 0.14
C PHE A 302 -14.67 -4.31 -0.86
N THR A 303 -14.97 -4.15 -2.15
CA THR A 303 -14.38 -4.96 -3.21
C THR A 303 -13.02 -4.43 -3.66
N ASP A 304 -12.58 -3.29 -3.13
CA ASP A 304 -11.29 -2.64 -3.34
C ASP A 304 -11.03 -1.67 -2.17
N GLY A 305 -9.89 -0.97 -2.14
CA GLY A 305 -9.54 -0.02 -1.07
C GLY A 305 -8.97 -0.67 0.21
N MET A 306 -8.31 -1.82 0.07
CA MET A 306 -7.92 -2.66 1.20
C MET A 306 -6.47 -2.47 1.64
N VAL A 307 -6.26 -2.49 2.96
CA VAL A 307 -4.93 -2.44 3.60
C VAL A 307 -4.59 -3.80 4.18
N SER A 308 -3.52 -4.44 3.70
CA SER A 308 -3.08 -5.73 4.24
C SER A 308 -2.23 -5.58 5.50
N TYR A 309 -2.72 -6.13 6.61
CA TYR A 309 -2.07 -6.16 7.92
C TYR A 309 -1.51 -7.55 8.21
N GLN A 310 -0.24 -7.68 8.59
CA GLN A 310 0.37 -8.97 8.90
C GLN A 310 0.04 -9.44 10.31
N LEU A 311 -0.62 -10.61 10.44
CA LEU A 311 -0.83 -11.25 11.75
C LEU A 311 0.50 -11.67 12.39
N ASN A 312 0.50 -11.79 13.72
CA ASN A 312 1.68 -12.09 14.51
C ASN A 312 2.33 -13.41 14.04
N PRO A 313 3.56 -13.37 13.50
CA PRO A 313 4.23 -14.55 12.98
C PRO A 313 4.53 -15.58 14.06
N ASN A 314 4.63 -15.19 15.34
CA ASN A 314 4.92 -16.08 16.46
C ASN A 314 3.78 -17.08 16.73
N VAL A 315 2.55 -16.76 16.32
CA VAL A 315 1.36 -17.59 16.50
C VAL A 315 0.71 -17.99 15.16
N ALA A 316 1.44 -17.87 14.05
CA ALA A 316 0.93 -18.15 12.70
C ALA A 316 0.49 -19.62 12.48
N THR A 317 0.98 -20.54 13.31
CA THR A 317 0.58 -21.95 13.30
C THR A 317 -0.56 -22.26 14.29
N SER A 318 -1.00 -21.27 15.07
CA SER A 318 -2.07 -21.38 16.06
C SER A 318 -3.36 -20.75 15.54
N TYR A 319 -4.38 -21.59 15.34
CA TYR A 319 -5.73 -21.13 14.99
C TYR A 319 -6.27 -20.13 16.02
N HIS A 320 -6.21 -20.48 17.31
CA HIS A 320 -6.73 -19.63 18.38
C HIS A 320 -5.94 -18.33 18.52
N GLY A 321 -4.60 -18.40 18.55
CA GLY A 321 -3.77 -17.20 18.71
C GLY A 321 -3.92 -16.22 17.55
N SER A 322 -3.93 -16.72 16.31
CA SER A 322 -4.09 -15.87 15.13
C SER A 322 -5.48 -15.21 15.08
N LEU A 323 -6.55 -15.92 15.47
CA LEU A 323 -7.90 -15.35 15.50
C LEU A 323 -8.07 -14.35 16.64
N GLU A 324 -7.51 -14.61 17.80
CA GLU A 324 -7.56 -13.67 18.93
C GLU A 324 -6.92 -12.33 18.55
N ASP A 325 -5.73 -12.36 17.95
CA ASP A 325 -5.05 -11.16 17.45
C ASP A 325 -5.91 -10.46 16.38
N ALA A 326 -6.40 -11.20 15.38
CA ALA A 326 -7.21 -10.65 14.32
C ALA A 326 -8.46 -9.92 14.84
N ILE A 327 -9.20 -10.53 15.78
CA ILE A 327 -10.40 -9.94 16.37
C ILE A 327 -10.08 -8.72 17.21
N LYS A 328 -9.00 -8.74 18.00
CA LYS A 328 -8.55 -7.57 18.78
C LYS A 328 -8.20 -6.39 17.86
N ILE A 329 -7.41 -6.63 16.81
CA ILE A 329 -7.01 -5.60 15.83
C ILE A 329 -8.24 -5.05 15.11
N TYR A 330 -9.11 -5.93 14.63
CA TYR A 330 -10.31 -5.53 13.90
C TYR A 330 -11.23 -4.66 14.77
N SER A 331 -11.46 -5.06 16.03
CA SER A 331 -12.33 -4.32 16.96
C SER A 331 -11.80 -2.93 17.28
N LYS A 332 -10.51 -2.82 17.64
CA LYS A 332 -9.89 -1.50 17.91
C LYS A 332 -9.89 -0.60 16.67
N THR A 333 -9.65 -1.18 15.50
CA THR A 333 -9.70 -0.46 14.22
C THR A 333 -11.12 0.01 13.90
N GLN A 334 -12.13 -0.81 14.19
CA GLN A 334 -13.53 -0.46 14.02
C GLN A 334 -13.94 0.71 14.92
N GLU A 335 -13.49 0.74 16.17
CA GLU A 335 -13.75 1.84 17.10
C GLU A 335 -13.15 3.17 16.64
N TYR A 336 -11.92 3.13 16.13
CA TYR A 336 -11.28 4.30 15.53
C TYR A 336 -12.12 4.83 14.36
N PHE A 337 -12.46 3.94 13.43
CA PHE A 337 -13.15 4.34 12.22
C PHE A 337 -14.61 4.68 12.38
N LYS A 338 -15.30 4.21 13.42
CA LYS A 338 -16.64 4.70 13.77
C LYS A 338 -16.65 6.22 13.89
N LYS A 339 -15.63 6.81 14.54
CA LYS A 339 -15.50 8.26 14.72
C LYS A 339 -15.08 8.95 13.42
N TYR A 340 -14.13 8.38 12.69
CA TYR A 340 -13.68 8.94 11.41
C TYR A 340 -14.80 8.98 10.36
N ASP A 341 -15.61 7.92 10.28
CA ASP A 341 -16.68 7.77 9.29
C ASP A 341 -17.89 8.66 9.53
N GLU A 342 -18.05 9.19 10.73
CA GLU A 342 -19.06 10.23 10.95
C GLU A 342 -18.77 11.50 10.16
N TYR A 343 -17.48 11.76 9.91
CA TYR A 343 -17.03 12.87 9.09
C TYR A 343 -16.91 12.47 7.64
N LEU A 344 -16.20 11.39 7.33
CA LEU A 344 -16.01 10.97 5.93
C LEU A 344 -17.36 10.70 5.23
N LEU A 345 -18.26 9.99 5.91
CA LEU A 345 -19.53 9.56 5.35
C LEU A 345 -20.70 10.45 5.81
N TRP A 346 -20.43 11.71 6.11
CA TRP A 346 -21.48 12.64 6.48
C TRP A 346 -22.46 12.84 5.31
N GLY A 347 -23.75 12.71 5.58
CA GLY A 347 -24.79 12.80 4.55
C GLY A 347 -24.89 11.60 3.60
N TRP A 348 -24.16 10.50 3.82
CA TRP A 348 -24.41 9.22 3.14
C TRP A 348 -25.69 8.55 3.67
N THR A 349 -26.21 7.56 2.93
CA THR A 349 -27.41 6.82 3.32
C THR A 349 -27.21 5.97 4.58
N ILE A 350 -28.32 5.65 5.25
CA ILE A 350 -28.30 4.94 6.55
C ILE A 350 -27.89 3.46 6.46
N ASP A 351 -27.98 2.86 5.27
CA ASP A 351 -27.59 1.48 4.99
C ASP A 351 -26.08 1.26 4.88
N VAL A 352 -25.27 2.32 4.96
CA VAL A 352 -23.80 2.25 4.93
C VAL A 352 -23.26 1.89 6.31
N GLU A 353 -22.55 0.76 6.40
CA GLU A 353 -21.95 0.25 7.64
C GLU A 353 -20.74 1.08 8.10
N LYS A 354 -20.98 2.15 8.87
CA LYS A 354 -19.91 2.98 9.45
C LYS A 354 -19.00 2.19 10.39
N GLY A 355 -17.72 2.49 10.31
CA GLY A 355 -16.67 1.91 11.13
C GLY A 355 -16.11 0.59 10.61
N ARG A 356 -16.72 -0.05 9.59
CA ARG A 356 -16.20 -1.30 9.02
C ARG A 356 -14.73 -1.11 8.58
N PRO A 357 -13.77 -1.85 9.16
CA PRO A 357 -12.37 -1.76 8.76
C PRO A 357 -12.14 -2.20 7.31
N ASN A 358 -11.44 -1.38 6.52
CA ASN A 358 -10.92 -1.73 5.20
C ASN A 358 -9.56 -2.45 5.32
N ILE A 359 -9.53 -3.48 6.16
CA ILE A 359 -8.36 -4.30 6.46
C ILE A 359 -8.49 -5.70 5.86
N VAL A 360 -7.37 -6.26 5.40
CA VAL A 360 -7.24 -7.70 5.16
C VAL A 360 -6.10 -8.26 5.99
N PHE A 361 -6.30 -9.41 6.63
CA PHE A 361 -5.25 -10.03 7.45
C PHE A 361 -4.35 -10.92 6.60
N LYS A 362 -3.04 -10.67 6.66
CA LYS A 362 -2.07 -11.56 6.02
C LYS A 362 -1.89 -12.81 6.86
N VAL A 363 -2.29 -13.94 6.28
CA VAL A 363 -2.22 -15.26 6.91
C VAL A 363 -1.12 -16.06 6.21
N ALA A 364 -0.13 -16.52 6.96
CA ALA A 364 0.98 -17.30 6.40
C ALA A 364 0.52 -18.73 6.04
N GLY A 365 0.65 -19.11 4.77
CA GLY A 365 0.32 -20.43 4.23
C GLY A 365 1.33 -21.53 4.53
N ASN A 366 2.07 -21.41 5.64
CA ASN A 366 3.14 -22.35 6.04
C ASN A 366 2.64 -23.51 6.90
N SER A 367 1.36 -23.55 7.29
CA SER A 367 0.79 -24.63 8.10
C SER A 367 -0.68 -24.91 7.75
N PRO A 368 -1.22 -26.10 8.10
CA PRO A 368 -2.63 -26.40 7.92
C PRO A 368 -3.57 -25.42 8.62
N ALA A 369 -3.15 -24.82 9.75
CA ALA A 369 -3.95 -23.84 10.49
C ALA A 369 -4.35 -22.64 9.63
N ALA A 370 -3.55 -22.28 8.62
CA ALA A 370 -3.84 -21.20 7.69
C ALA A 370 -5.19 -21.38 6.98
N ILE A 371 -5.58 -22.62 6.65
CA ILE A 371 -6.85 -22.94 6.00
C ILE A 371 -8.02 -22.58 6.93
N ASP A 372 -7.93 -22.99 8.19
CA ASP A 372 -9.00 -22.78 9.17
C ASP A 372 -9.10 -21.32 9.60
N ILE A 373 -7.95 -20.64 9.79
CA ILE A 373 -7.88 -19.20 10.06
C ILE A 373 -8.53 -18.42 8.91
N THR A 374 -8.16 -18.75 7.66
CA THR A 374 -8.70 -18.11 6.46
C THR A 374 -10.21 -18.29 6.41
N ARG A 375 -10.70 -19.54 6.44
CA ARG A 375 -12.14 -19.84 6.40
C ARG A 375 -12.90 -19.06 7.49
N LYS A 376 -12.36 -19.03 8.70
CA LYS A 376 -13.04 -18.40 9.83
C LYS A 376 -13.13 -16.88 9.68
N LEU A 377 -12.03 -16.21 9.31
CA LEU A 377 -12.04 -14.75 9.11
C LEU A 377 -13.01 -14.36 7.99
N GLU A 378 -12.98 -15.07 6.86
CA GLU A 378 -13.86 -14.80 5.74
C GLU A 378 -15.34 -15.02 6.09
N SER A 379 -15.66 -16.01 6.95
CA SER A 379 -17.02 -16.26 7.46
C SER A 379 -17.59 -15.10 8.30
N LEU A 380 -16.73 -14.20 8.76
CA LEU A 380 -17.07 -12.98 9.51
C LEU A 380 -17.10 -11.74 8.62
N GLY A 381 -16.85 -11.88 7.30
CA GLY A 381 -16.68 -10.75 6.38
C GLY A 381 -15.33 -10.04 6.54
N ILE A 382 -14.37 -10.65 7.24
CA ILE A 382 -13.02 -10.12 7.43
C ILE A 382 -12.11 -10.72 6.36
N GLY A 383 -11.65 -9.89 5.43
CA GLY A 383 -10.85 -10.35 4.30
C GLY A 383 -9.45 -10.82 4.72
N THR A 384 -8.87 -11.70 3.92
CA THR A 384 -7.53 -12.26 4.13
C THR A 384 -6.64 -12.06 2.92
N ASN A 385 -5.35 -11.85 3.17
CA ASN A 385 -4.30 -11.88 2.17
C ASN A 385 -3.37 -13.06 2.47
N ASN A 386 -3.64 -14.22 1.89
CA ASN A 386 -2.80 -15.37 2.12
C ASN A 386 -1.42 -15.14 1.49
N THR A 387 -0.35 -15.45 2.22
CA THR A 387 1.03 -15.17 1.80
C THR A 387 1.95 -16.30 2.29
N VAL A 388 3.25 -16.23 2.00
CA VAL A 388 4.18 -17.35 2.27
C VAL A 388 3.71 -18.62 1.55
N THR A 389 3.12 -18.45 0.36
CA THR A 389 2.70 -19.51 -0.54
C THR A 389 3.64 -19.58 -1.73
N TYR A 390 3.96 -20.80 -2.15
CA TYR A 390 4.98 -21.05 -3.18
C TYR A 390 4.51 -22.03 -4.25
N THR A 391 3.40 -22.74 -4.03
CA THR A 391 2.96 -23.83 -4.91
C THR A 391 1.48 -23.68 -5.25
N VAL A 392 1.11 -24.19 -6.43
CA VAL A 392 -0.29 -24.24 -6.89
C VAL A 392 -1.17 -24.94 -5.86
N SER A 393 -0.70 -26.01 -5.23
CA SER A 393 -1.49 -26.78 -4.28
C SER A 393 -1.86 -25.99 -3.00
N GLN A 394 -0.93 -25.16 -2.49
CA GLN A 394 -1.17 -24.31 -1.33
C GLN A 394 -2.21 -23.24 -1.66
N GLU A 395 -2.00 -22.51 -2.75
CA GLU A 395 -2.88 -21.41 -3.18
C GLU A 395 -4.29 -21.91 -3.51
N VAL A 396 -4.41 -23.05 -4.21
CA VAL A 396 -5.72 -23.68 -4.49
C VAL A 396 -6.46 -24.01 -3.19
N LYS A 397 -5.78 -24.56 -2.19
CA LYS A 397 -6.43 -24.90 -0.92
C LYS A 397 -6.89 -23.67 -0.14
N LEU A 398 -6.09 -22.60 -0.14
CA LEU A 398 -6.45 -21.36 0.53
C LEU A 398 -7.57 -20.60 -0.20
N ILE A 399 -7.57 -20.58 -1.53
CA ILE A 399 -8.68 -20.01 -2.33
C ILE A 399 -9.99 -20.76 -2.05
N LEU A 400 -9.95 -22.09 -1.97
CA LEU A 400 -11.15 -22.87 -1.60
C LEU A 400 -11.64 -22.53 -0.18
N ALA A 401 -10.73 -22.30 0.77
CA ALA A 401 -11.08 -21.86 2.12
C ALA A 401 -11.72 -20.47 2.13
N LYS A 402 -11.22 -19.55 1.29
CA LYS A 402 -11.81 -18.21 1.08
C LYS A 402 -13.24 -18.32 0.54
N MET A 403 -13.42 -19.12 -0.52
CA MET A 403 -14.74 -19.38 -1.11
C MET A 403 -15.73 -19.92 -0.09
N GLU A 404 -15.31 -20.90 0.72
CA GLU A 404 -16.14 -21.52 1.76
C GLU A 404 -16.54 -20.51 2.85
N GLY A 405 -15.57 -19.76 3.38
CA GLY A 405 -15.84 -18.73 4.40
C GLY A 405 -16.73 -17.62 3.88
N MET A 406 -16.46 -17.08 2.68
CA MET A 406 -17.30 -16.06 2.07
C MET A 406 -18.72 -16.57 1.79
N ALA A 407 -18.89 -17.83 1.37
CA ALA A 407 -20.21 -18.42 1.20
C ALA A 407 -21.01 -18.47 2.52
N GLU A 408 -20.34 -18.77 3.63
CA GLU A 408 -20.96 -18.71 4.97
C GLU A 408 -21.36 -17.27 5.34
N ALA A 409 -20.50 -16.29 5.06
CA ALA A 409 -20.79 -14.88 5.33
C ALA A 409 -22.01 -14.38 4.53
N VAL A 410 -22.02 -14.63 3.21
CA VAL A 410 -23.11 -14.22 2.31
C VAL A 410 -24.44 -14.82 2.74
N ARG A 411 -24.46 -16.09 3.17
CA ARG A 411 -25.69 -16.74 3.67
C ARG A 411 -26.23 -16.12 4.96
N LYS A 412 -25.39 -15.43 5.73
CA LYS A 412 -25.79 -14.65 6.91
C LYS A 412 -26.18 -13.21 6.55
N GLY A 413 -26.14 -12.83 5.27
CA GLY A 413 -26.33 -11.45 4.83
C GLY A 413 -25.13 -10.54 5.12
N ILE A 414 -23.97 -11.12 5.43
CA ILE A 414 -22.74 -10.36 5.68
C ILE A 414 -22.09 -10.04 4.35
N LEU A 415 -21.82 -8.76 4.11
CA LEU A 415 -21.04 -8.30 2.96
C LEU A 415 -19.63 -8.93 3.00
N THR A 416 -19.19 -9.49 1.88
CA THR A 416 -17.81 -10.00 1.73
C THR A 416 -16.84 -8.87 1.49
N THR A 417 -15.57 -9.09 1.84
CA THR A 417 -14.48 -8.15 1.63
C THR A 417 -13.57 -8.69 0.52
N LYS A 418 -12.91 -7.84 -0.28
CA LYS A 418 -11.87 -8.28 -1.23
C LYS A 418 -10.76 -9.02 -0.52
N VAL A 419 -10.29 -10.10 -1.13
CA VAL A 419 -9.27 -11.00 -0.59
C VAL A 419 -8.17 -11.24 -1.60
N TYR A 420 -7.00 -11.59 -1.10
CA TYR A 420 -5.81 -11.77 -1.92
C TYR A 420 -5.15 -13.12 -1.65
N GLU A 421 -4.58 -13.70 -2.70
CA GLU A 421 -3.64 -14.82 -2.64
C GLU A 421 -2.30 -14.37 -3.22
N THR A 422 -1.29 -14.21 -2.36
CA THR A 422 0.00 -13.62 -2.71
C THR A 422 1.07 -14.69 -2.87
N ASN A 423 1.43 -14.96 -4.12
CA ASN A 423 2.47 -15.91 -4.48
C ASN A 423 3.89 -15.35 -4.23
N MET A 424 4.74 -16.09 -3.52
CA MET A 424 6.13 -15.71 -3.24
C MET A 424 7.11 -16.13 -4.35
N GLY A 425 6.77 -15.88 -5.61
CA GLY A 425 7.47 -16.38 -6.80
C GLY A 425 8.97 -16.09 -6.82
N GLY A 426 9.37 -14.85 -6.55
CA GLY A 426 10.80 -14.51 -6.51
C GLY A 426 11.61 -15.26 -5.44
N ARG A 427 10.98 -15.73 -4.35
CA ARG A 427 11.63 -16.58 -3.35
C ARG A 427 11.69 -18.04 -3.81
N LEU A 428 10.67 -18.51 -4.52
CA LEU A 428 10.71 -19.82 -5.17
C LEU A 428 11.85 -19.88 -6.20
N ASP A 429 11.97 -18.86 -7.05
CA ASP A 429 13.05 -18.75 -8.04
C ASP A 429 14.42 -18.78 -7.35
N ASP A 430 14.58 -18.01 -6.26
CA ASP A 430 15.82 -17.98 -5.48
C ASP A 430 16.15 -19.36 -4.89
N HIS A 431 15.17 -20.11 -4.38
CA HIS A 431 15.39 -21.46 -3.84
C HIS A 431 15.72 -22.50 -4.94
N LEU A 432 15.00 -22.47 -6.07
CA LEU A 432 15.26 -23.36 -7.20
C LEU A 432 16.65 -23.13 -7.78
N ARG A 433 17.12 -21.86 -7.79
CA ARG A 433 18.48 -21.50 -8.17
C ARG A 433 19.51 -22.19 -7.28
N GLU A 434 19.36 -22.13 -5.96
CA GLU A 434 20.28 -22.77 -5.01
C GLU A 434 20.36 -24.29 -5.22
N ILE A 435 19.20 -24.96 -5.34
CA ILE A 435 19.13 -26.41 -5.56
C ILE A 435 19.80 -26.79 -6.89
N PHE A 436 19.49 -26.06 -7.96
CA PHE A 436 20.04 -26.36 -9.28
C PHE A 436 21.55 -26.09 -9.34
N ALA A 437 22.02 -24.98 -8.77
CA ALA A 437 23.44 -24.68 -8.67
C ALA A 437 24.20 -25.76 -7.89
N ALA A 438 23.67 -26.20 -6.74
CA ALA A 438 24.28 -27.27 -5.95
C ALA A 438 24.36 -28.59 -6.74
N LYS A 439 23.33 -28.90 -7.55
CA LYS A 439 23.36 -30.05 -8.46
C LYS A 439 24.46 -29.91 -9.51
N LEU A 440 24.60 -28.75 -10.15
CA LEU A 440 25.65 -28.51 -11.15
C LEU A 440 27.06 -28.64 -10.55
N VAL A 441 27.28 -28.16 -9.33
CA VAL A 441 28.56 -28.33 -8.62
C VAL A 441 28.84 -29.81 -8.36
N LYS A 442 27.84 -30.56 -7.86
CA LYS A 442 27.97 -32.02 -7.62
C LYS A 442 28.31 -32.77 -8.92
N ASP A 443 27.65 -32.42 -10.02
CA ASP A 443 27.87 -33.02 -11.33
C ASP A 443 29.26 -32.68 -11.89
N ALA A 444 29.70 -31.43 -11.78
CA ALA A 444 31.04 -30.99 -12.22
C ALA A 444 32.16 -31.68 -11.42
N LEU A 445 31.95 -31.91 -10.12
CA LEU A 445 32.93 -32.56 -9.26
C LEU A 445 32.86 -34.09 -9.24
N LYS A 446 31.99 -34.71 -10.06
CA LYS A 446 31.71 -36.16 -9.95
C LYS A 446 32.96 -37.03 -10.04
N ASN A 447 33.87 -36.70 -10.96
CA ASN A 447 35.09 -37.45 -11.26
C ASN A 447 36.35 -36.87 -10.60
N VAL A 448 36.18 -35.93 -9.66
CA VAL A 448 37.30 -35.30 -8.98
C VAL A 448 37.54 -35.98 -7.64
N GLU A 449 38.80 -36.30 -7.34
CA GLU A 449 39.16 -36.97 -6.08
C GLU A 449 39.07 -36.01 -4.88
N ASP A 450 39.81 -34.88 -4.92
CA ASP A 450 39.85 -33.91 -3.82
C ASP A 450 38.79 -32.79 -3.96
N LYS A 451 37.52 -33.19 -3.85
CA LYS A 451 36.37 -32.27 -3.97
C LYS A 451 36.37 -31.18 -2.90
N LEU A 452 36.79 -31.54 -1.68
CA LEU A 452 36.70 -30.65 -0.52
C LEU A 452 37.69 -29.49 -0.63
N SER A 453 38.94 -29.74 -1.05
CA SER A 453 39.90 -28.65 -1.26
C SER A 453 39.42 -27.69 -2.35
N ILE A 454 38.82 -28.21 -3.42
CA ILE A 454 38.30 -27.37 -4.51
C ILE A 454 37.15 -26.46 -4.04
N ILE A 455 36.22 -27.01 -3.27
CA ILE A 455 35.08 -26.24 -2.73
C ILE A 455 35.58 -25.22 -1.70
N TYR A 456 36.58 -25.55 -0.89
CA TYR A 456 37.21 -24.64 0.07
C TYR A 456 37.86 -23.43 -0.60
N GLU A 457 38.65 -23.66 -1.65
CA GLU A 457 39.26 -22.57 -2.43
C GLU A 457 38.20 -21.69 -3.11
N TYR A 458 37.15 -22.31 -3.65
CA TYR A 458 36.04 -21.56 -4.25
C TYR A 458 35.27 -20.74 -3.21
N ALA A 459 35.02 -21.31 -2.02
CA ALA A 459 34.34 -20.63 -0.92
C ALA A 459 35.12 -19.37 -0.47
N LYS A 460 36.46 -19.45 -0.38
CA LYS A 460 37.30 -18.26 -0.14
C LYS A 460 37.18 -17.23 -1.27
N LYS A 461 37.20 -17.67 -2.53
CA LYS A 461 37.07 -16.77 -3.71
C LYS A 461 35.78 -15.95 -3.67
N ILE A 462 34.66 -16.55 -3.26
CA ILE A 462 33.35 -15.89 -3.17
C ILE A 462 33.11 -15.17 -1.83
N GLY A 463 34.13 -15.10 -0.96
CA GLY A 463 34.12 -14.33 0.28
C GLY A 463 33.41 -15.01 1.44
N ILE A 464 33.41 -16.35 1.51
CA ILE A 464 33.04 -17.06 2.74
C ILE A 464 34.26 -17.13 3.65
N ASP A 465 34.10 -16.64 4.87
CA ASP A 465 35.15 -16.71 5.90
C ASP A 465 35.15 -18.10 6.54
N ILE A 466 36.20 -18.88 6.26
CA ILE A 466 36.32 -20.29 6.68
C ILE A 466 37.76 -20.54 7.14
N GLU A 467 37.91 -20.80 8.44
CA GLU A 467 39.21 -21.07 9.07
C GLU A 467 39.75 -22.46 8.68
N ASP A 468 38.93 -23.51 8.83
CA ASP A 468 39.32 -24.91 8.63
C ASP A 468 38.57 -25.55 7.47
N LYS A 469 39.33 -26.13 6.52
CA LYS A 469 38.80 -26.88 5.37
C LYS A 469 37.96 -28.07 5.83
N ASP A 470 38.48 -28.84 6.77
CA ASP A 470 37.88 -30.10 7.22
C ASP A 470 36.84 -29.88 8.33
N GLY A 471 36.86 -28.70 8.95
CA GLY A 471 35.94 -28.28 9.99
C GLY A 471 34.51 -27.97 9.55
N THR A 472 33.71 -27.49 10.51
CA THR A 472 32.33 -27.06 10.31
C THR A 472 32.29 -25.63 9.76
N TRP A 473 31.58 -25.41 8.66
CA TRP A 473 31.42 -24.07 8.09
C TRP A 473 30.14 -23.44 8.59
N ILE A 474 30.21 -22.18 9.03
CA ILE A 474 29.04 -21.44 9.51
C ILE A 474 29.02 -20.11 8.78
N ALA A 475 28.02 -19.91 7.92
CA ALA A 475 27.93 -18.67 7.15
C ALA A 475 26.48 -18.32 6.78
N PRO A 476 26.19 -17.03 6.53
CA PRO A 476 24.85 -16.56 6.21
C PRO A 476 24.35 -17.08 4.87
N THR A 477 23.11 -17.56 4.85
CA THR A 477 22.46 -18.07 3.62
C THR A 477 21.83 -16.99 2.75
N GLY A 478 21.57 -15.81 3.32
CA GLY A 478 20.76 -14.77 2.69
C GLY A 478 19.26 -14.93 2.90
N TRP A 479 18.83 -15.91 3.71
CA TRP A 479 17.46 -16.11 4.17
C TRP A 479 17.20 -15.60 5.60
N GLY A 480 18.20 -14.96 6.22
CA GLY A 480 18.10 -14.44 7.60
C GLY A 480 18.55 -15.43 8.67
N TRP A 481 19.23 -16.51 8.29
CA TRP A 481 19.84 -17.48 9.20
C TRP A 481 21.17 -18.00 8.63
N ASP A 482 22.03 -18.49 9.51
CA ASP A 482 23.34 -19.06 9.17
C ASP A 482 23.25 -20.57 9.02
N LYS A 483 23.84 -21.10 7.94
CA LYS A 483 23.90 -22.54 7.71
C LYS A 483 25.15 -23.12 8.34
N VAL A 484 24.93 -24.16 9.16
CA VAL A 484 25.99 -25.00 9.73
C VAL A 484 26.22 -26.18 8.79
N ALA A 485 27.31 -26.16 8.04
CA ALA A 485 27.66 -27.17 7.05
C ALA A 485 28.80 -28.05 7.55
N LYS A 486 28.52 -29.35 7.74
CA LYS A 486 29.46 -30.35 8.27
C LYS A 486 29.91 -31.31 7.18
N THR A 487 29.00 -31.65 6.27
CA THR A 487 29.23 -32.57 5.14
C THR A 487 29.65 -31.83 3.88
N LEU A 488 30.23 -32.55 2.92
CA LEU A 488 30.57 -31.99 1.61
C LEU A 488 29.33 -31.43 0.90
N GLU A 489 28.20 -32.15 0.97
CA GLU A 489 26.93 -31.73 0.39
C GLU A 489 26.43 -30.41 1.00
N GLU A 490 26.45 -30.28 2.33
CA GLU A 490 26.05 -29.05 2.99
C GLU A 490 26.99 -27.88 2.66
N LYS A 491 28.29 -28.15 2.49
CA LYS A 491 29.29 -27.14 2.07
C LYS A 491 29.03 -26.67 0.63
N ILE A 492 28.65 -27.58 -0.28
CA ILE A 492 28.21 -27.24 -1.64
C ILE A 492 26.95 -26.37 -1.60
N GLU A 493 25.96 -26.76 -0.81
CA GLU A 493 24.73 -25.99 -0.69
C GLU A 493 24.98 -24.60 -0.09
N LEU A 494 25.96 -24.45 0.80
CA LEU A 494 26.34 -23.17 1.39
C LEU A 494 26.93 -22.22 0.34
N ILE A 495 27.90 -22.67 -0.47
CA ILE A 495 28.51 -21.84 -1.53
C ILE A 495 27.49 -21.45 -2.62
N CYS A 496 26.46 -22.25 -2.82
CA CYS A 496 25.38 -22.00 -3.78
C CYS A 496 24.22 -21.18 -3.18
N SER A 497 24.26 -20.84 -1.89
CA SER A 497 23.17 -20.10 -1.24
C SER A 497 23.00 -18.70 -1.81
N ARG A 498 21.79 -18.14 -1.68
CA ARG A 498 21.38 -16.82 -2.20
C ARG A 498 22.31 -15.69 -1.79
N LYS A 499 22.97 -15.79 -0.63
CA LYS A 499 23.97 -14.82 -0.18
C LYS A 499 25.15 -14.71 -1.14
N TYR A 500 25.62 -15.84 -1.67
CA TYR A 500 26.85 -15.94 -2.45
C TYR A 500 26.59 -16.12 -3.95
N LEU A 501 25.44 -16.67 -4.34
CA LEU A 501 25.03 -16.82 -5.74
C LEU A 501 23.68 -16.15 -6.00
N LYS A 502 23.71 -14.90 -6.49
CA LYS A 502 22.49 -14.14 -6.80
C LYS A 502 21.85 -14.51 -8.14
N LYS A 503 22.65 -14.95 -9.11
CA LYS A 503 22.22 -15.38 -10.45
C LYS A 503 23.05 -16.60 -10.87
N LEU A 504 22.46 -17.52 -11.63
CA LEU A 504 23.20 -18.68 -12.12
C LEU A 504 24.32 -18.29 -13.08
N ASN A 505 24.12 -17.24 -13.87
CA ASN A 505 25.09 -16.77 -14.85
C ASN A 505 26.19 -15.87 -14.26
N ASP A 506 26.48 -16.02 -12.96
CA ASP A 506 27.64 -15.36 -12.36
C ASP A 506 28.94 -15.88 -13.01
N LYS A 507 29.83 -14.97 -13.39
CA LYS A 507 31.05 -15.32 -14.11
C LYS A 507 31.96 -16.25 -13.29
N ASN A 508 32.10 -16.01 -11.98
CA ASN A 508 32.94 -16.86 -11.15
C ASN A 508 32.37 -18.28 -11.02
N PHE A 509 31.05 -18.41 -11.04
CA PHE A 509 30.36 -19.70 -11.03
C PHE A 509 30.50 -20.43 -12.36
N ALA A 510 30.35 -19.73 -13.49
CA ALA A 510 30.56 -20.29 -14.83
C ALA A 510 32.01 -20.79 -15.02
N GLU A 511 33.00 -19.98 -14.66
CA GLU A 511 34.43 -20.35 -14.67
C GLU A 511 34.70 -21.62 -13.83
N PHE A 512 34.12 -21.69 -12.63
CA PHE A 512 34.26 -22.84 -11.75
C PHE A 512 33.70 -24.11 -12.40
N LEU A 513 32.47 -24.05 -12.94
CA LEU A 513 31.83 -25.20 -13.57
C LEU A 513 32.58 -25.63 -14.83
N ALA A 514 33.00 -24.70 -15.69
CA ALA A 514 33.76 -24.99 -16.91
C ALA A 514 35.05 -25.75 -16.59
N LYS A 515 35.82 -25.26 -15.62
CA LYS A 515 37.09 -25.85 -15.19
C LYS A 515 36.94 -27.32 -14.75
N TYR A 516 35.93 -27.64 -13.95
CA TYR A 516 35.80 -28.98 -13.36
C TYR A 516 34.91 -29.93 -14.17
N SER A 517 34.05 -29.42 -15.04
CA SER A 517 33.28 -30.25 -15.99
C SER A 517 34.01 -30.52 -17.31
N GLY A 518 35.13 -29.83 -17.58
CA GLY A 518 35.90 -29.97 -18.82
C GLY A 518 35.20 -29.38 -20.05
N ARG A 519 34.27 -28.44 -19.84
CA ARG A 519 33.50 -27.76 -20.90
C ARG A 519 34.05 -26.37 -21.16
N ASP A 520 33.76 -25.83 -22.35
CA ASP A 520 34.08 -24.44 -22.67
C ASP A 520 33.29 -23.45 -21.80
N GLU A 521 33.94 -22.38 -21.35
CA GLU A 521 33.34 -21.38 -20.46
C GLU A 521 32.16 -20.65 -21.09
N ASN A 522 32.23 -20.33 -22.40
CA ASN A 522 31.14 -19.64 -23.09
C ASN A 522 29.92 -20.57 -23.26
N GLU A 523 30.16 -21.86 -23.53
CA GLU A 523 29.10 -22.86 -23.59
C GLU A 523 28.40 -23.01 -22.23
N VAL A 524 29.18 -23.08 -21.15
CA VAL A 524 28.64 -23.14 -19.78
C VAL A 524 27.86 -21.86 -19.44
N LEU A 525 28.38 -20.68 -19.76
CA LEU A 525 27.70 -19.41 -19.49
C LEU A 525 26.37 -19.32 -20.25
N LYS A 526 26.34 -19.70 -21.52
CA LYS A 526 25.09 -19.74 -22.32
C LYS A 526 24.06 -20.71 -21.72
N TYR A 527 24.51 -21.88 -21.29
CA TYR A 527 23.65 -22.85 -20.62
C TYR A 527 23.06 -22.29 -19.30
N LEU A 528 23.89 -21.61 -18.50
CA LEU A 528 23.45 -20.96 -17.25
C LEU A 528 22.46 -19.82 -17.51
N ASP A 529 22.66 -19.04 -18.58
CA ASP A 529 21.73 -17.98 -19.01
C ASP A 529 20.34 -18.52 -19.36
N GLU A 530 20.27 -19.64 -20.07
CA GLU A 530 19.01 -20.31 -20.42
C GLU A 530 18.28 -20.81 -19.17
N TRP A 531 19.02 -21.39 -18.22
CA TRP A 531 18.44 -21.84 -16.95
C TRP A 531 18.06 -20.71 -16.02
N GLU A 532 18.81 -19.60 -15.96
CA GLU A 532 18.43 -18.42 -15.18
C GLU A 532 17.10 -17.84 -15.68
N LYS A 533 16.91 -17.77 -17.00
CA LYS A 533 15.63 -17.37 -17.61
C LYS A 533 14.52 -18.35 -17.25
N THR A 534 14.78 -19.65 -17.36
CA THR A 534 13.80 -20.72 -17.11
C THR A 534 13.36 -20.76 -15.65
N ILE A 535 14.31 -20.78 -14.71
CA ILE A 535 14.03 -20.77 -13.25
C ILE A 535 13.29 -19.51 -12.87
N GLY A 536 13.66 -18.36 -13.44
CA GLY A 536 12.95 -17.11 -13.18
C GLY A 536 11.48 -17.11 -13.64
N MET A 537 11.00 -18.11 -14.38
CA MET A 537 9.58 -18.24 -14.76
C MET A 537 8.80 -19.16 -13.80
N ALA A 538 9.44 -19.73 -12.77
CA ALA A 538 8.79 -20.67 -11.88
C ALA A 538 7.66 -20.01 -11.07
N GLY A 539 7.92 -18.84 -10.48
CA GLY A 539 6.88 -18.03 -9.84
C GLY A 539 5.72 -17.67 -10.77
N THR A 540 6.04 -17.19 -11.98
CA THR A 540 5.04 -16.87 -13.03
C THR A 540 4.16 -18.07 -13.35
N LEU A 541 4.76 -19.25 -13.50
CA LEU A 541 4.03 -20.48 -13.81
C LEU A 541 3.05 -20.84 -12.71
N VAL A 542 3.41 -20.68 -11.43
CA VAL A 542 2.49 -20.91 -10.31
C VAL A 542 1.30 -19.97 -10.40
N ALA A 543 1.55 -18.65 -10.52
CA ALA A 543 0.50 -17.64 -10.61
C ALA A 543 -0.43 -17.88 -11.80
N GLN A 544 0.12 -18.16 -13.00
CA GLN A 544 -0.66 -18.47 -14.19
C GLN A 544 -1.50 -19.73 -14.04
N ARG A 545 -0.97 -20.77 -13.38
CA ARG A 545 -1.73 -22.02 -13.15
C ARG A 545 -2.86 -21.81 -12.17
N VAL A 546 -2.64 -21.09 -11.08
CA VAL A 546 -3.70 -20.75 -10.12
C VAL A 546 -4.75 -19.87 -10.79
N TRP A 547 -4.34 -18.85 -11.55
CA TRP A 547 -5.25 -18.01 -12.30
C TRP A 547 -6.09 -18.82 -13.29
N TRP A 548 -5.45 -19.73 -14.04
CA TRP A 548 -6.13 -20.59 -15.01
C TRP A 548 -7.14 -21.53 -14.35
N ILE A 549 -6.82 -22.08 -13.17
CA ILE A 549 -7.73 -22.96 -12.43
C ILE A 549 -9.02 -22.21 -12.08
N PHE A 550 -8.95 -20.97 -11.57
CA PHE A 550 -10.12 -20.29 -11.00
C PHE A 550 -10.80 -19.26 -11.92
N PHE A 551 -10.02 -18.53 -12.72
CA PHE A 551 -10.49 -17.31 -13.38
C PHE A 551 -10.45 -17.36 -14.91
N SER A 552 -9.87 -18.40 -15.52
CA SER A 552 -9.94 -18.58 -16.97
C SER A 552 -11.40 -18.70 -17.45
N ARG A 553 -11.66 -18.27 -18.69
CA ARG A 553 -13.00 -18.32 -19.29
C ARG A 553 -13.63 -19.73 -19.24
N GLU A 554 -12.83 -20.77 -19.43
CA GLU A 554 -13.28 -22.17 -19.44
C GLU A 554 -13.54 -22.77 -18.05
N ASN A 555 -12.95 -22.21 -16.98
CA ASN A 555 -13.13 -22.71 -15.61
C ASN A 555 -14.01 -21.81 -14.74
N LYS A 556 -14.11 -20.50 -15.02
CA LYS A 556 -14.92 -19.55 -14.26
C LYS A 556 -16.36 -20.04 -14.07
N GLY A 557 -17.02 -20.45 -15.16
CA GLY A 557 -18.40 -20.97 -15.11
C GLY A 557 -18.56 -22.23 -14.26
N LYS A 558 -17.55 -23.09 -14.19
CA LYS A 558 -17.57 -24.31 -13.37
C LYS A 558 -17.49 -23.98 -11.88
N TRP A 559 -16.67 -23.00 -11.50
CA TRP A 559 -16.60 -22.53 -10.11
C TRP A 559 -17.87 -21.82 -9.66
N LEU A 560 -18.49 -21.02 -10.53
CA LEU A 560 -19.80 -20.43 -10.24
C LEU A 560 -20.86 -21.52 -10.01
N ALA A 561 -20.94 -22.52 -10.89
CA ALA A 561 -21.85 -23.66 -10.72
C ALA A 561 -21.56 -24.46 -9.44
N TYR A 562 -20.28 -24.63 -9.09
CA TYR A 562 -19.88 -25.26 -7.83
C TYR A 562 -20.36 -24.45 -6.62
N LEU A 563 -20.11 -23.13 -6.58
CA LEU A 563 -20.53 -22.26 -5.47
C LEU A 563 -22.06 -22.28 -5.27
N ILE A 564 -22.81 -22.18 -6.38
CA ILE A 564 -24.28 -22.23 -6.38
C ILE A 564 -24.76 -23.57 -5.82
N SER A 565 -24.30 -24.68 -6.39
CA SER A 565 -24.78 -26.02 -6.02
C SER A 565 -24.32 -26.47 -4.63
N LYS A 566 -23.07 -26.17 -4.26
CA LYS A 566 -22.47 -26.62 -3.00
C LYS A 566 -23.00 -25.85 -1.80
N TYR A 567 -23.17 -24.53 -1.95
CA TYR A 567 -23.51 -23.65 -0.84
C TYR A 567 -24.92 -23.05 -0.93
N GLY A 568 -25.68 -23.31 -2.00
CA GLY A 568 -27.04 -22.81 -2.17
C GLY A 568 -27.10 -21.31 -2.42
N LEU A 569 -26.14 -20.76 -3.16
CA LEU A 569 -26.02 -19.34 -3.45
C LEU A 569 -26.78 -18.95 -4.71
N SER A 570 -27.21 -17.69 -4.82
CA SER A 570 -27.67 -17.14 -6.10
C SER A 570 -26.50 -16.95 -7.08
N PRO A 571 -26.76 -16.82 -8.40
CA PRO A 571 -25.72 -16.51 -9.37
C PRO A 571 -24.93 -15.25 -9.04
N GLU A 572 -25.61 -14.19 -8.58
CA GLU A 572 -24.99 -12.90 -8.22
C GLU A 572 -24.10 -13.05 -6.98
N GLN A 573 -24.54 -13.83 -5.99
CA GLN A 573 -23.74 -14.13 -4.80
C GLN A 573 -22.47 -14.92 -5.15
N ALA A 574 -22.60 -15.95 -5.99
CA ALA A 574 -21.46 -16.75 -6.44
C ALA A 574 -20.46 -15.92 -7.26
N GLU A 575 -20.97 -15.05 -8.14
CA GLU A 575 -20.14 -14.13 -8.90
C GLU A 575 -19.44 -13.10 -8.01
N GLY A 576 -20.16 -12.54 -7.02
CA GLY A 576 -19.58 -11.63 -6.02
C GLY A 576 -18.42 -12.26 -5.25
N ILE A 577 -18.56 -13.51 -4.80
CA ILE A 577 -17.48 -14.25 -4.13
C ILE A 577 -16.27 -14.40 -5.05
N LEU A 578 -16.47 -14.87 -6.29
CA LEU A 578 -15.36 -15.14 -7.19
C LEU A 578 -14.64 -13.85 -7.64
N ASN A 579 -15.38 -12.77 -7.89
CA ASN A 579 -14.83 -11.46 -8.26
C ASN A 579 -14.13 -10.75 -7.07
N ASN A 580 -14.31 -11.24 -5.85
CA ASN A 580 -13.62 -10.74 -4.66
C ASN A 580 -12.28 -11.41 -4.40
N ILE A 581 -11.87 -12.41 -5.18
CA ILE A 581 -10.57 -13.07 -5.01
C ILE A 581 -9.61 -12.58 -6.09
N ASP A 582 -8.55 -11.89 -5.67
CA ASP A 582 -7.45 -11.51 -6.56
C ASP A 582 -6.20 -12.36 -6.26
N VAL A 583 -5.51 -12.78 -7.33
CA VAL A 583 -4.19 -13.43 -7.23
C VAL A 583 -3.13 -12.36 -7.44
N LEU A 584 -2.24 -12.22 -6.45
CA LEU A 584 -1.15 -11.25 -6.47
C LEU A 584 0.17 -11.99 -6.77
N PRO A 585 0.69 -11.91 -8.00
CA PRO A 585 2.02 -12.41 -8.30
C PRO A 585 3.03 -11.49 -7.61
N ALA A 586 3.61 -11.88 -6.47
CA ALA A 586 4.47 -10.98 -5.68
C ALA A 586 5.87 -10.76 -6.27
N SER A 587 6.08 -11.12 -7.53
CA SER A 587 7.34 -10.87 -8.21
C SER A 587 7.38 -9.41 -8.67
N LYS A 588 7.95 -8.55 -7.81
CA LYS A 588 8.35 -7.17 -8.13
C LYS A 588 9.41 -7.07 -9.23
N ARG A 589 9.82 -8.21 -9.81
CA ARG A 589 11.03 -8.33 -10.63
C ARG A 589 10.70 -8.32 -12.12
N LYS A 590 9.49 -8.72 -12.53
CA LYS A 590 9.14 -8.87 -13.95
C LYS A 590 7.74 -8.34 -14.24
N PRO A 591 7.60 -7.33 -15.13
CA PRO A 591 6.30 -6.86 -15.56
C PRO A 591 5.42 -7.96 -16.18
N LEU A 592 6.00 -9.00 -16.78
CA LEU A 592 5.27 -10.14 -17.36
C LEU A 592 4.45 -10.95 -16.34
N ASP A 593 4.72 -10.79 -15.04
CA ASP A 593 3.98 -11.47 -13.99
C ASP A 593 2.60 -10.82 -13.75
N THR A 594 2.49 -9.51 -14.03
CA THR A 594 1.27 -8.69 -13.93
C THR A 594 0.52 -8.70 -15.26
#